data_AF-A0A5D6XZ11-F1
#
_entry.id   AF-A0A5D6XZ11-F1
#
_cell.length_a   1.000
_cell.length_b   1.000
_cell.length_c   1.000
_cell.angle_alpha   90.00
_cell.angle_beta   90.00
_cell.angle_gamma   90.00
#
_symmetry.space_group_name_H-M   'P 1'
#
loop_
_entity.id
_entity.type
_entity.pdbx_description
1 polymer ?
#
loop_
_entity_poly.entity_id
_entity_poly.type
_entity_poly.pdbx_seq_one_letter_code
_entity_poly.pdbx_strand_id
1 'polypeptide(L)'
;PQGVLYEITTSGSLPAFDPLVKVKQRVLSTRQIKILNRVINATRFVFFPMYLLGFALRIPTIFSSAEKGRLLGPIALAFQIPIVFPVVFAFRFEFVKVILGTFEFWFLLLTATIWMFSLGFYLQDARAAIIPSVWLDFVDMLLIETYFQNSQNVVAVAVLSACFMFSLSVGVSLGAIQDVHDVAIARLRSHAFALKDVLANTLATMIMLLVRLSFRKLESLRTQRRAKESWTQSIAYRCRVRLVVVAGTSFSISSSSYSAATPDTRVLSTASAATATDDPDVTGVEHVDGKALLHMRYMRSTAVFDSELTTVPLLSTYFATMRENRVMALLHSCSGVVGLLLIPASFNVHVMGYHAFARFVHIAALTTALAFWGPFFCCGQRQLTARLWTSFDFLFAYMQMVSAHVALCDMLSWDWLPVCGVLASFFWMQGVLTMDTVPPITRERLGWRAWFLVPVLVLCMVLQVLICGAALEWTH
;
A
#
# COMPACT_ATOMS: atom_id res chain seq x y z
N PRO A 1 -1.81 14.99 36.15
CA PRO A 1 -2.11 13.70 35.46
C PRO A 1 -0.80 13.06 35.02
N GLN A 2 -0.55 11.80 35.36
CA GLN A 2 0.66 11.09 34.92
C GLN A 2 0.50 10.72 33.44
N GLY A 3 1.54 10.96 32.64
CA GLY A 3 1.56 10.64 31.22
C GLY A 3 1.30 9.16 30.98
N VAL A 4 0.35 8.84 30.11
CA VAL A 4 0.02 7.46 29.75
C VAL A 4 1.00 7.00 28.68
N LEU A 5 1.74 5.93 29.00
CA LEU A 5 2.65 5.28 28.06
C LEU A 5 1.89 4.23 27.24
N TYR A 6 2.10 4.25 25.93
CA TYR A 6 1.52 3.31 24.99
C TYR A 6 2.58 2.43 24.35
N GLU A 7 2.23 1.18 24.11
CA GLU A 7 3.01 0.22 23.34
C GLU A 7 2.17 -0.34 22.19
N ILE A 8 2.84 -0.59 21.05
CA ILE A 8 2.21 -1.21 19.88
C ILE A 8 2.19 -2.73 20.07
N THR A 9 1.00 -3.31 20.14
CA THR A 9 0.77 -4.76 20.23
C THR A 9 -0.13 -5.23 19.09
N THR A 10 -0.15 -6.54 18.80
CA THR A 10 -1.08 -7.08 17.81
C THR A 10 -2.51 -7.03 18.34
N SER A 11 -3.45 -6.70 17.44
CA SER A 11 -4.88 -6.61 17.78
C SER A 11 -5.55 -7.98 17.91
N GLY A 12 -4.96 -9.03 17.31
CA GLY A 12 -5.45 -10.40 17.38
C GLY A 12 -4.34 -11.44 17.19
N SER A 13 -4.74 -12.72 17.22
CA SER A 13 -3.84 -13.85 16.94
C SER A 13 -3.34 -13.79 15.50
N LEU A 14 -2.04 -13.98 15.32
CA LEU A 14 -1.44 -14.07 13.99
C LEU A 14 -1.77 -15.42 13.34
N PRO A 15 -1.85 -15.48 12.00
CA PRO A 15 -2.16 -16.72 11.31
C PRO A 15 -1.04 -17.74 11.51
N ALA A 16 -1.44 -18.98 11.80
CA ALA A 16 -0.58 -20.16 11.73
C ALA A 16 -0.96 -20.94 10.46
N PHE A 17 0.03 -21.48 9.75
CA PHE A 17 -0.23 -22.23 8.52
C PHE A 17 0.79 -23.35 8.29
N ASP A 18 0.37 -24.35 7.53
CA ASP A 18 1.22 -25.46 7.12
C ASP A 18 2.10 -25.02 5.91
N PRO A 19 3.45 -24.98 6.06
CA PRO A 19 4.35 -24.64 4.96
C PRO A 19 4.38 -25.65 3.81
N LEU A 20 3.97 -26.90 4.05
CA LEU A 20 4.24 -28.00 3.14
C LEU A 20 3.20 -28.08 2.04
N VAL A 21 1.97 -27.61 2.29
CA VAL A 21 0.84 -27.70 1.36
C VAL A 21 1.01 -26.72 0.22
N LYS A 22 1.37 -27.25 -0.96
CA LYS A 22 1.48 -26.49 -2.22
C LYS A 22 0.19 -26.53 -3.01
N VAL A 23 -0.04 -25.54 -3.89
CA VAL A 23 -1.20 -25.49 -4.79
C VAL A 23 -1.34 -26.79 -5.59
N LYS A 24 -0.24 -27.33 -6.13
CA LYS A 24 -0.28 -28.61 -6.86
C LYS A 24 -0.76 -29.81 -6.04
N GLN A 25 -0.53 -29.82 -4.73
CA GLN A 25 -0.99 -30.92 -3.86
C GLN A 25 -2.50 -30.84 -3.58
N ARG A 26 -3.08 -29.65 -3.70
CA ARG A 26 -4.53 -29.46 -3.52
C ARG A 26 -5.31 -29.73 -4.81
N VAL A 27 -4.74 -29.35 -5.96
CA VAL A 27 -5.40 -29.41 -7.28
C VAL A 27 -5.18 -30.76 -7.98
N LEU A 28 -4.03 -31.40 -7.79
CA LEU A 28 -3.64 -32.60 -8.55
C LEU A 28 -3.56 -33.83 -7.66
N SER A 29 -3.83 -35.00 -8.26
CA SER A 29 -3.61 -36.30 -7.63
C SER A 29 -2.12 -36.63 -7.49
N THR A 30 -1.77 -37.53 -6.56
CA THR A 30 -0.37 -37.97 -6.32
C THR A 30 0.34 -38.48 -7.58
N ARG A 31 -0.38 -39.15 -8.50
CA ARG A 31 0.18 -39.61 -9.78
C ARG A 31 0.51 -38.43 -10.71
N GLN A 32 -0.43 -37.48 -10.83
CA GLN A 32 -0.23 -36.27 -11.64
C GLN A 32 0.92 -35.41 -11.10
N ILE A 33 1.09 -35.30 -9.78
CA ILE A 33 2.20 -34.57 -9.16
C ILE A 33 3.56 -35.19 -9.54
N LYS A 34 3.66 -36.53 -9.54
CA LYS A 34 4.89 -37.22 -9.96
C LYS A 34 5.23 -36.95 -11.43
N ILE A 35 4.23 -37.02 -12.31
CA ILE A 35 4.40 -36.71 -13.74
C ILE A 35 4.80 -35.25 -13.92
N LEU A 36 4.08 -34.32 -13.30
CA LEU A 36 4.37 -32.89 -13.37
C LEU A 36 5.78 -32.57 -12.87
N ASN A 37 6.20 -33.11 -11.73
CA ASN A 37 7.55 -32.90 -11.22
C ASN A 37 8.63 -33.46 -12.17
N ARG A 38 8.37 -34.60 -12.81
CA ARG A 38 9.28 -35.17 -13.81
C ARG A 38 9.40 -34.25 -15.04
N VAL A 39 8.26 -33.76 -15.54
CA VAL A 39 8.23 -32.81 -16.66
C VAL A 39 8.96 -31.52 -16.31
N ILE A 40 8.62 -30.87 -15.19
CA ILE A 40 9.26 -29.63 -14.72
C ILE A 40 10.77 -29.83 -14.57
N ASN A 41 11.22 -30.95 -13.98
CA ASN A 41 12.65 -31.21 -13.81
C ASN A 41 13.36 -31.46 -15.15
N ALA A 42 12.72 -32.15 -16.10
CA ALA A 42 13.27 -32.39 -17.43
C ALA A 42 13.37 -31.10 -18.25
N THR A 43 12.37 -30.20 -18.13
CA THR A 43 12.29 -28.97 -18.93
C THR A 43 12.90 -27.74 -18.25
N ARG A 44 13.38 -27.84 -17.00
CA ARG A 44 13.89 -26.69 -16.23
C ARG A 44 14.97 -25.89 -16.95
N PHE A 45 15.86 -26.58 -17.68
CA PHE A 45 16.98 -25.97 -18.38
C PHE A 45 16.55 -25.26 -19.68
N VAL A 46 15.34 -25.54 -20.17
CA VAL A 46 14.78 -24.93 -21.37
C VAL A 46 13.84 -23.78 -21.01
N PHE A 47 12.98 -23.98 -20.01
CA PHE A 47 11.95 -23.01 -19.64
C PHE A 47 12.52 -21.70 -19.11
N PHE A 48 13.60 -21.75 -18.32
CA PHE A 48 14.20 -20.52 -17.78
C PHE A 48 14.87 -19.64 -18.85
N PRO A 49 15.75 -20.16 -19.74
CA PRO A 49 16.26 -19.38 -20.86
C PRO A 49 15.17 -18.88 -21.81
N MET A 50 14.15 -19.70 -22.08
CA MET A 50 13.02 -19.30 -22.91
C MET A 50 12.25 -18.15 -22.26
N TYR A 51 11.99 -18.20 -20.95
CA TYR A 51 11.40 -17.10 -20.21
C TYR A 51 12.24 -15.82 -20.30
N LEU A 52 13.56 -15.90 -20.09
CA LEU A 52 14.46 -14.75 -20.22
C LEU A 52 14.45 -14.16 -21.64
N LEU A 53 14.43 -15.01 -22.67
CA LEU A 53 14.33 -14.57 -24.05
C LEU A 53 12.99 -13.88 -24.31
N GLY A 54 11.88 -14.49 -23.88
CA GLY A 54 10.55 -13.88 -23.94
C GLY A 54 10.51 -12.54 -23.21
N PHE A 55 11.16 -12.43 -22.05
CA PHE A 55 11.27 -11.20 -21.28
C PHE A 55 12.05 -10.13 -22.06
N ALA A 56 13.21 -10.48 -22.63
CA ALA A 56 14.02 -9.58 -23.44
C ALA A 56 13.27 -9.09 -24.68
N LEU A 57 12.37 -9.90 -25.24
CA LEU A 57 11.52 -9.53 -26.36
C LEU A 57 10.43 -8.50 -26.02
N ARG A 58 10.13 -8.22 -24.74
CA ARG A 58 9.08 -7.27 -24.34
C ARG A 58 9.31 -5.86 -24.88
N ILE A 59 10.51 -5.33 -24.70
CA ILE A 59 10.88 -3.99 -25.17
C ILE A 59 10.78 -3.89 -26.70
N PRO A 60 11.47 -4.73 -27.51
CA PRO A 60 11.37 -4.64 -28.95
C PRO A 60 9.95 -4.93 -29.48
N THR A 61 9.14 -5.75 -28.80
CA THR A 61 7.73 -5.96 -29.21
C THR A 61 6.93 -4.65 -29.21
N ILE A 62 7.16 -3.78 -28.22
CA ILE A 62 6.43 -2.51 -28.09
C ILE A 62 7.06 -1.40 -28.94
N PHE A 63 8.40 -1.31 -28.95
CA PHE A 63 9.12 -0.17 -29.53
C PHE A 63 9.61 -0.37 -30.97
N SER A 64 9.54 -1.58 -31.53
CA SER A 64 9.86 -1.80 -32.94
C SER A 64 8.74 -1.33 -33.87
N SER A 65 9.00 -1.36 -35.18
CA SER A 65 7.97 -1.07 -36.18
C SER A 65 6.75 -1.96 -35.99
N ALA A 66 5.55 -1.43 -36.25
CA ALA A 66 4.30 -2.12 -35.95
C ALA A 66 4.22 -3.53 -36.54
N GLU A 67 4.72 -3.73 -37.77
CA GLU A 67 4.79 -5.04 -38.42
C GLU A 67 5.64 -6.06 -37.62
N LYS A 68 6.84 -5.66 -37.21
CA LYS A 68 7.75 -6.51 -36.42
C LYS A 68 7.18 -6.78 -35.03
N GLY A 69 6.63 -5.75 -34.39
CA GLY A 69 5.99 -5.87 -33.08
C GLY A 69 4.80 -6.85 -33.09
N ARG A 70 3.94 -6.78 -34.12
CA ARG A 70 2.80 -7.69 -34.28
C ARG A 70 3.21 -9.16 -34.40
N LEU A 71 4.33 -9.45 -35.05
CA LEU A 71 4.89 -10.80 -35.12
C LEU A 71 5.55 -11.23 -33.80
N LEU A 72 6.30 -10.32 -33.17
CA LEU A 72 7.05 -10.60 -31.94
C LEU A 72 6.13 -10.83 -30.73
N GLY A 73 4.96 -10.19 -30.67
CA GLY A 73 4.02 -10.29 -29.54
C GLY A 73 3.63 -11.75 -29.20
N PRO A 74 3.04 -12.51 -30.16
CA PRO A 74 2.71 -13.92 -29.94
C PRO A 74 3.92 -14.81 -29.65
N ILE A 75 5.08 -14.53 -30.26
CA ILE A 75 6.32 -15.29 -30.02
C ILE A 75 6.80 -15.08 -28.59
N ALA A 76 6.84 -13.83 -28.13
CA ALA A 76 7.22 -13.48 -26.77
C ALA A 76 6.26 -14.08 -25.73
N LEU A 77 4.96 -14.11 -26.03
CA LEU A 77 3.95 -14.78 -25.20
C LEU A 77 4.21 -16.29 -25.11
N ALA A 78 4.44 -16.96 -26.24
CA ALA A 78 4.71 -18.39 -26.30
C ALA A 78 5.94 -18.80 -25.49
N PHE A 79 6.95 -17.92 -25.42
CA PHE A 79 8.14 -18.12 -24.60
C PHE A 79 7.90 -17.88 -23.09
N GLN A 80 6.96 -17.02 -22.72
CA GLN A 80 6.70 -16.69 -21.31
C GLN A 80 5.69 -17.63 -20.64
N ILE A 81 4.61 -18.05 -21.32
CA ILE A 81 3.55 -18.88 -20.72
C ILE A 81 4.06 -20.16 -20.03
N PRO A 82 5.01 -20.93 -20.60
CA PRO A 82 5.36 -22.23 -20.03
C PRO A 82 6.00 -22.18 -18.63
N ILE A 83 6.62 -21.07 -18.22
CA ILE A 83 7.19 -20.95 -16.86
C ILE A 83 6.13 -20.62 -15.80
N VAL A 84 5.01 -20.01 -16.20
CA VAL A 84 3.96 -19.57 -15.27
C VAL A 84 3.36 -20.77 -14.53
N PHE A 85 3.12 -21.88 -15.23
CA PHE A 85 2.53 -23.07 -14.60
C PHE A 85 3.40 -23.66 -13.48
N PRO A 86 4.71 -23.96 -13.68
CA PRO A 86 5.59 -24.38 -12.60
C PRO A 86 5.60 -23.43 -11.38
N VAL A 87 5.59 -22.12 -11.62
CA VAL A 87 5.62 -21.09 -10.57
C VAL A 87 4.34 -21.12 -9.74
N VAL A 88 3.17 -21.03 -10.40
CA VAL A 88 1.86 -21.07 -9.73
C VAL A 88 1.68 -22.36 -8.93
N PHE A 89 2.09 -23.50 -9.48
CA PHE A 89 2.00 -24.79 -8.78
C PHE A 89 2.97 -24.92 -7.59
N ALA A 90 3.99 -24.08 -7.51
CA ALA A 90 4.95 -24.08 -6.43
C ALA A 90 4.53 -23.20 -5.23
N PHE A 91 3.54 -22.31 -5.40
CA PHE A 91 3.00 -21.50 -4.32
C PHE A 91 2.43 -22.36 -3.19
N ARG A 92 2.61 -21.88 -1.95
CA ARG A 92 2.06 -22.50 -0.74
C ARG A 92 0.61 -22.07 -0.55
N PHE A 93 -0.31 -23.02 -0.59
CA PHE A 93 -1.75 -22.75 -0.69
C PHE A 93 -2.29 -21.98 0.53
N GLU A 94 -1.96 -22.40 1.74
CA GLU A 94 -2.45 -21.75 2.95
C GLU A 94 -1.92 -20.31 3.06
N PHE A 95 -0.69 -20.06 2.63
CA PHE A 95 -0.14 -18.71 2.65
C PHE A 95 -0.75 -17.82 1.56
N VAL A 96 -1.01 -18.37 0.37
CA VAL A 96 -1.78 -17.66 -0.68
C VAL A 96 -3.15 -17.24 -0.15
N LYS A 97 -3.87 -18.13 0.56
CA LYS A 97 -5.17 -17.80 1.16
C LYS A 97 -5.09 -16.62 2.14
N VAL A 98 -4.03 -16.56 2.95
CA VAL A 98 -3.80 -15.44 3.86
C VAL A 98 -3.57 -14.13 3.09
N ILE A 99 -2.75 -14.15 2.02
CA ILE A 99 -2.47 -12.96 1.20
C ILE A 99 -3.72 -12.51 0.43
N LEU A 100 -4.48 -13.44 -0.14
CA LEU A 100 -5.76 -13.16 -0.82
C LEU A 100 -6.81 -12.55 0.12
N GLY A 101 -6.69 -12.76 1.44
CA GLY A 101 -7.55 -12.10 2.43
C GLY A 101 -7.19 -10.64 2.70
N THR A 102 -6.10 -10.12 2.13
CA THR A 102 -5.65 -8.74 2.37
C THR A 102 -6.24 -7.77 1.34
N PHE A 103 -6.64 -6.59 1.82
CA PHE A 103 -7.11 -5.50 0.94
C PHE A 103 -6.03 -5.06 -0.06
N GLU A 104 -4.76 -5.01 0.38
CA GLU A 104 -3.64 -4.57 -0.46
C GLU A 104 -3.47 -5.46 -1.69
N PHE A 105 -3.61 -6.78 -1.54
CA PHE A 105 -3.55 -7.69 -2.69
C PHE A 105 -4.60 -7.33 -3.74
N TRP A 106 -5.87 -7.17 -3.34
CA TRP A 106 -6.96 -6.86 -4.27
C TRP A 106 -6.81 -5.49 -4.92
N PHE A 107 -6.37 -4.48 -4.18
CA PHE A 107 -6.09 -3.16 -4.71
C PHE A 107 -5.00 -3.20 -5.79
N LEU A 108 -3.91 -3.92 -5.53
CA LEU A 108 -2.80 -4.08 -6.47
C LEU A 108 -3.19 -4.89 -7.70
N LEU A 109 -3.94 -5.98 -7.51
CA LEU A 109 -4.48 -6.78 -8.59
C LEU A 109 -5.41 -5.96 -9.48
N LEU A 110 -6.33 -5.19 -8.90
CA LEU A 110 -7.26 -4.34 -9.64
C LEU A 110 -6.50 -3.29 -10.47
N THR A 111 -5.49 -2.65 -9.89
CA THR A 111 -4.67 -1.65 -10.60
C THR A 111 -3.92 -2.27 -11.77
N ALA A 112 -3.32 -3.45 -11.59
CA ALA A 112 -2.67 -4.20 -12.66
C ALA A 112 -3.65 -4.63 -13.75
N THR A 113 -4.87 -5.00 -13.38
CA THR A 113 -5.93 -5.35 -14.33
C THR A 113 -6.40 -4.13 -15.13
N ILE A 114 -6.58 -2.96 -14.49
CA ILE A 114 -6.89 -1.69 -15.19
C ILE A 114 -5.77 -1.36 -16.18
N TRP A 115 -4.51 -1.50 -15.76
CA TRP A 115 -3.35 -1.33 -16.65
C TRP A 115 -3.40 -2.29 -17.85
N MET A 116 -3.67 -3.57 -17.63
CA MET A 116 -3.74 -4.59 -18.68
C MET A 116 -4.79 -4.24 -19.73
N PHE A 117 -6.02 -3.92 -19.30
CA PHE A 117 -7.09 -3.53 -20.22
C PHE A 117 -6.77 -2.22 -20.93
N SER A 118 -6.29 -1.21 -20.21
CA SER A 118 -5.96 0.10 -20.80
C SER A 118 -4.88 -0.03 -21.87
N LEU A 119 -3.85 -0.86 -21.64
CA LEU A 119 -2.77 -1.06 -22.59
C LEU A 119 -3.22 -1.89 -23.79
N GLY A 120 -4.09 -2.87 -23.56
CA GLY A 120 -4.71 -3.65 -24.63
C GLY A 120 -5.53 -2.78 -25.57
N PHE A 121 -6.37 -1.91 -25.01
CA PHE A 121 -7.15 -0.93 -25.77
C PHE A 121 -6.31 0.15 -26.44
N TYR A 122 -5.12 0.45 -25.92
CA TYR A 122 -4.21 1.43 -26.52
C TYR A 122 -3.45 0.85 -27.72
N LEU A 123 -3.09 -0.44 -27.68
CA LEU A 123 -2.37 -1.10 -28.78
C LEU A 123 -3.32 -1.62 -29.88
N GLN A 124 -4.46 -2.23 -29.52
CA GLN A 124 -5.45 -2.84 -30.43
C GLN A 124 -4.91 -3.74 -31.54
N ASP A 125 -3.74 -4.34 -31.36
CA ASP A 125 -3.13 -5.22 -32.35
C ASP A 125 -2.45 -6.44 -31.71
N ALA A 126 -1.77 -7.26 -32.52
CA ALA A 126 -1.14 -8.49 -32.06
C ALA A 126 -0.02 -8.27 -31.00
N ARG A 127 0.51 -7.04 -30.82
CA ARG A 127 1.43 -6.73 -29.72
C ARG A 127 0.75 -6.90 -28.36
N ALA A 128 -0.57 -6.67 -28.29
CA ALA A 128 -1.36 -6.84 -27.07
C ALA A 128 -1.33 -8.27 -26.51
N ALA A 129 -0.94 -9.26 -27.33
CA ALA A 129 -0.77 -10.65 -26.89
C ALA A 129 0.22 -10.82 -25.73
N ILE A 130 1.21 -9.91 -25.59
CA ILE A 130 2.19 -9.98 -24.50
C ILE A 130 1.67 -9.45 -23.15
N ILE A 131 0.56 -8.69 -23.16
CA ILE A 131 0.08 -8.01 -21.96
C ILE A 131 -0.39 -9.00 -20.89
N PRO A 132 -1.15 -10.07 -21.20
CA PRO A 132 -1.56 -11.06 -20.20
C PRO A 132 -0.38 -11.72 -19.48
N SER A 133 0.74 -11.97 -20.16
CA SER A 133 1.91 -12.55 -19.50
C SER A 133 2.65 -11.55 -18.61
N VAL A 134 2.69 -10.26 -18.98
CA VAL A 134 3.21 -9.22 -18.07
C VAL A 134 2.30 -9.07 -16.84
N TRP A 135 0.97 -9.13 -17.03
CA TRP A 135 0.01 -9.11 -15.93
C TRP A 135 0.19 -10.31 -15.00
N LEU A 136 0.35 -11.52 -15.54
CA LEU A 136 0.65 -12.73 -14.76
C LEU A 136 1.97 -12.61 -13.99
N ASP A 137 3.03 -12.09 -14.62
CA ASP A 137 4.30 -11.81 -13.93
C ASP A 137 4.12 -10.86 -12.75
N PHE A 138 3.27 -9.83 -12.89
CA PHE A 138 2.97 -8.92 -11.79
C PHE A 138 2.23 -9.64 -10.66
N VAL A 139 1.23 -10.48 -10.96
CA VAL A 139 0.52 -11.30 -9.97
C VAL A 139 1.48 -12.25 -9.25
N ASP A 140 2.40 -12.89 -9.99
CA ASP A 140 3.43 -13.76 -9.43
C ASP A 140 4.37 -12.98 -8.50
N MET A 141 4.70 -11.72 -8.83
CA MET A 141 5.46 -10.83 -7.94
C MET A 141 4.69 -10.47 -6.67
N LEU A 142 3.37 -10.29 -6.73
CA LEU A 142 2.55 -10.08 -5.52
C LEU A 142 2.54 -11.30 -4.61
N LEU A 143 2.58 -12.51 -5.19
CA LEU A 143 2.55 -13.79 -4.47
C LEU A 143 3.93 -14.37 -4.18
N ILE A 144 5.00 -13.62 -4.46
CA ILE A 144 6.37 -14.12 -4.47
C ILE A 144 6.84 -14.64 -3.11
N GLU A 145 6.27 -14.12 -2.01
CA GLU A 145 6.58 -14.58 -0.65
C GLU A 145 6.11 -16.00 -0.38
N THR A 146 5.12 -16.47 -1.13
CA THR A 146 4.62 -17.85 -1.01
C THR A 146 5.60 -18.87 -1.61
N TYR A 147 6.62 -18.39 -2.32
CA TYR A 147 7.67 -19.16 -2.95
C TYR A 147 9.02 -18.92 -2.27
N PHE A 148 9.52 -19.92 -1.53
CA PHE A 148 10.79 -19.82 -0.78
C PHE A 148 12.05 -20.17 -1.60
N GLN A 149 11.93 -20.42 -2.90
CA GLN A 149 13.06 -20.88 -3.72
C GLN A 149 13.76 -19.71 -4.43
N ASN A 150 15.09 -19.69 -4.31
CA ASN A 150 16.05 -18.84 -5.03
C ASN A 150 15.71 -17.34 -5.13
N SER A 151 15.82 -16.65 -3.99
CA SER A 151 15.47 -15.23 -3.83
C SER A 151 16.26 -14.25 -4.71
N GLN A 152 17.41 -14.64 -5.27
CA GLN A 152 18.23 -13.76 -6.11
C GLN A 152 17.60 -13.54 -7.49
N ASN A 153 17.10 -14.60 -8.13
CA ASN A 153 16.46 -14.52 -9.44
C ASN A 153 15.19 -13.66 -9.38
N VAL A 154 14.46 -13.73 -8.26
CA VAL A 154 13.29 -12.91 -8.00
C VAL A 154 13.61 -11.42 -8.07
N VAL A 155 14.67 -10.98 -7.38
CA VAL A 155 15.07 -9.57 -7.37
C VAL A 155 15.49 -9.12 -8.77
N ALA A 156 16.24 -9.95 -9.51
CA ALA A 156 16.64 -9.63 -10.88
C ALA A 156 15.42 -9.46 -11.81
N VAL A 157 14.44 -10.37 -11.77
CA VAL A 157 13.22 -10.28 -12.58
C VAL A 157 12.38 -9.06 -12.18
N ALA A 158 12.30 -8.75 -10.88
CA ALA A 158 11.57 -7.56 -10.40
C ALA A 158 12.20 -6.25 -10.90
N VAL A 159 13.54 -6.15 -10.87
CA VAL A 159 14.27 -4.99 -11.41
C VAL A 159 14.07 -4.86 -12.92
N LEU A 160 14.22 -5.96 -13.67
CA LEU A 160 13.97 -5.97 -15.11
C LEU A 160 12.52 -5.57 -15.44
N SER A 161 11.55 -5.99 -14.62
CA SER A 161 10.13 -5.63 -14.78
C SER A 161 9.91 -4.16 -14.51
N ALA A 162 10.53 -3.60 -13.47
CA ALA A 162 10.49 -2.16 -13.20
C ALA A 162 11.12 -1.36 -14.35
N CYS A 163 12.24 -1.81 -14.92
CA CYS A 163 12.85 -1.20 -16.10
C CYS A 163 11.91 -1.24 -17.31
N PHE A 164 11.28 -2.38 -17.59
CA PHE A 164 10.30 -2.49 -18.68
C PHE A 164 9.12 -1.53 -18.48
N MET A 165 8.54 -1.49 -17.28
CA MET A 165 7.41 -0.60 -16.97
C MET A 165 7.81 0.88 -17.08
N PHE A 166 9.02 1.23 -16.64
CA PHE A 166 9.57 2.58 -16.80
C PHE A 166 9.78 2.94 -18.27
N SER A 167 10.40 2.06 -19.06
CA SER A 167 10.55 2.26 -20.51
C SER A 167 9.20 2.43 -21.18
N LEU A 168 8.22 1.60 -20.84
CA LEU A 168 6.86 1.69 -21.35
C LEU A 168 6.20 3.03 -20.97
N SER A 169 6.35 3.48 -19.72
CA SER A 169 5.85 4.79 -19.26
C SER A 169 6.44 5.94 -20.07
N VAL A 170 7.77 5.96 -20.23
CA VAL A 170 8.45 6.97 -21.06
C VAL A 170 7.99 6.88 -22.51
N GLY A 171 7.84 5.67 -23.04
CA GLY A 171 7.36 5.42 -24.40
C GLY A 171 5.96 5.94 -24.67
N VAL A 172 5.03 5.71 -23.75
CA VAL A 172 3.66 6.23 -23.81
C VAL A 172 3.67 7.76 -23.69
N SER A 173 4.40 8.32 -22.72
CA SER A 173 4.46 9.77 -22.53
C SER A 173 5.11 10.52 -23.70
N LEU A 174 6.11 9.94 -24.37
CA LEU A 174 6.77 10.53 -25.53
C LEU A 174 6.06 10.23 -26.86
N GLY A 175 4.99 9.42 -26.87
CA GLY A 175 4.33 8.99 -28.10
C GLY A 175 5.22 8.15 -29.02
N ALA A 176 6.21 7.44 -28.46
CA ALA A 176 7.20 6.68 -29.24
C ALA A 176 6.66 5.37 -29.83
N ILE A 177 5.46 4.95 -29.41
CA ILE A 177 4.85 3.68 -29.84
C ILE A 177 4.04 3.95 -31.12
N GLN A 178 4.37 3.23 -32.19
CA GLN A 178 3.73 3.37 -33.49
C GLN A 178 2.36 2.66 -33.55
N ASP A 179 1.47 3.11 -34.44
CA ASP A 179 0.13 2.53 -34.68
C ASP A 179 -0.69 2.33 -33.40
N VAL A 180 -0.76 3.37 -32.56
CA VAL A 180 -1.51 3.34 -31.29
C VAL A 180 -2.85 4.07 -31.43
N HIS A 181 -3.83 3.61 -30.65
CA HIS A 181 -5.17 4.16 -30.62
C HIS A 181 -5.37 4.93 -29.32
N ASP A 182 -5.04 6.24 -29.33
CA ASP A 182 -5.29 7.13 -28.20
C ASP A 182 -6.74 7.63 -28.23
N VAL A 183 -7.62 6.92 -27.52
CA VAL A 183 -9.03 7.29 -27.40
C VAL A 183 -9.19 8.31 -26.29
N ALA A 184 -9.77 9.47 -26.62
CA ALA A 184 -10.19 10.44 -25.62
C ALA A 184 -11.37 9.87 -24.82
N ILE A 185 -11.16 9.61 -23.52
CA ILE A 185 -12.19 9.12 -22.61
C ILE A 185 -13.12 10.27 -22.21
N ALA A 186 -12.54 11.45 -21.94
CA ALA A 186 -13.28 12.68 -21.68
C ALA A 186 -12.58 13.88 -22.32
N ARG A 187 -13.34 14.90 -22.72
CA ARG A 187 -12.86 16.18 -23.25
C ARG A 187 -13.35 17.33 -22.36
N LEU A 188 -12.53 17.77 -21.43
CA LEU A 188 -12.81 19.02 -20.72
C LEU A 188 -12.40 20.22 -21.58
N ARG A 189 -12.97 21.39 -21.28
CA ARG A 189 -12.79 22.67 -22.00
C ARG A 189 -11.36 22.97 -22.47
N SER A 190 -10.34 22.61 -21.70
CA SER A 190 -8.93 22.85 -22.02
C SER A 190 -8.07 21.58 -22.17
N HIS A 191 -8.58 20.41 -21.78
CA HIS A 191 -7.80 19.18 -21.69
C HIS A 191 -8.61 17.94 -22.10
N ALA A 192 -8.08 17.14 -23.01
CA ALA A 192 -8.62 15.83 -23.32
C ALA A 192 -7.99 14.79 -22.37
N PHE A 193 -8.81 14.21 -21.49
CA PHE A 193 -8.43 13.05 -20.69
C PHE A 193 -8.45 11.82 -21.59
N ALA A 194 -7.26 11.36 -21.95
CA ALA A 194 -7.07 10.31 -22.93
C ALA A 194 -6.63 9.00 -22.27
N LEU A 195 -6.77 7.89 -23.01
CA LEU A 195 -6.38 6.57 -22.52
C LEU A 195 -4.90 6.52 -22.10
N LYS A 196 -4.04 7.28 -22.76
CA LYS A 196 -2.63 7.44 -22.35
C LYS A 196 -2.45 8.02 -20.95
N ASP A 197 -3.37 8.84 -20.44
CA ASP A 197 -3.26 9.46 -19.11
C ASP A 197 -3.58 8.45 -18.02
N VAL A 198 -4.61 7.62 -18.24
CA VAL A 198 -4.91 6.45 -17.40
C VAL A 198 -3.73 5.49 -17.38
N LEU A 199 -3.12 5.24 -18.54
CA LEU A 199 -1.94 4.40 -18.66
C LEU A 199 -0.74 4.96 -17.91
N ALA A 200 -0.42 6.24 -18.09
CA ALA A 200 0.69 6.89 -17.40
C ALA A 200 0.52 6.81 -15.87
N ASN A 201 -0.70 7.07 -15.36
CA ASN A 201 -0.99 6.99 -13.94
C ASN A 201 -0.87 5.55 -13.38
N THR A 202 -1.43 4.56 -14.09
CA THR A 202 -1.34 3.16 -13.67
C THR A 202 0.09 2.63 -13.76
N LEU A 203 0.84 2.99 -14.80
CA LEU A 203 2.27 2.67 -14.94
C LEU A 203 3.09 3.27 -13.80
N ALA A 204 2.92 4.56 -13.50
CA ALA A 204 3.63 5.22 -12.40
C ALA A 204 3.36 4.53 -11.05
N THR A 205 2.09 4.18 -10.81
CA THR A 205 1.66 3.43 -9.62
C THR A 205 2.36 2.06 -9.56
N MET A 206 2.32 1.29 -10.63
CA MET A 206 2.95 -0.04 -10.69
C MET A 206 4.48 0.01 -10.57
N ILE A 207 5.15 0.96 -11.22
CA ILE A 207 6.62 1.16 -11.11
C ILE A 207 6.99 1.40 -9.65
N MET A 208 6.28 2.31 -9.00
CA MET A 208 6.59 2.68 -7.62
C MET A 208 6.38 1.49 -6.66
N LEU A 209 5.32 0.71 -6.87
CA LEU A 209 5.06 -0.51 -6.11
C LEU A 209 6.12 -1.60 -6.34
N LEU A 210 6.57 -1.80 -7.58
CA LEU A 210 7.64 -2.75 -7.90
C LEU A 210 8.97 -2.34 -7.28
N VAL A 211 9.32 -1.05 -7.34
CA VAL A 211 10.54 -0.52 -6.72
C VAL A 211 10.49 -0.73 -5.21
N ARG A 212 9.36 -0.44 -4.58
CA ARG A 212 9.15 -0.68 -3.15
C ARG A 212 9.28 -2.16 -2.78
N LEU A 213 8.59 -3.04 -3.51
CA LEU A 213 8.65 -4.48 -3.27
C LEU A 213 10.09 -4.99 -3.40
N SER A 214 10.79 -4.55 -4.45
CA SER A 214 12.19 -4.88 -4.70
C SER A 214 13.11 -4.39 -3.59
N PHE A 215 12.92 -3.14 -3.13
CA PHE A 215 13.70 -2.56 -2.05
C PHE A 215 13.49 -3.31 -0.73
N ARG A 216 12.23 -3.55 -0.33
CA ARG A 216 11.91 -4.31 0.89
C ARG A 216 12.45 -5.74 0.82
N LYS A 217 12.38 -6.38 -0.34
CA LYS A 217 12.94 -7.72 -0.53
C LYS A 217 14.46 -7.70 -0.42
N LEU A 218 15.12 -6.72 -1.02
CA LEU A 218 16.57 -6.55 -0.95
C LEU A 218 17.03 -6.30 0.49
N GLU A 219 16.31 -5.45 1.23
CA GLU A 219 16.57 -5.19 2.65
C GLU A 219 16.39 -6.46 3.48
N SER A 220 15.29 -7.18 3.29
CA SER A 220 15.05 -8.48 3.95
C SER A 220 16.18 -9.47 3.68
N LEU A 221 16.67 -9.57 2.44
CA LEU A 221 17.81 -10.42 2.09
C LEU A 221 19.13 -9.95 2.71
N ARG A 222 19.35 -8.63 2.81
CA ARG A 222 20.52 -8.07 3.48
C ARG A 222 20.50 -8.40 4.98
N THR A 223 19.36 -8.26 5.63
CA THR A 223 19.17 -8.61 7.05
C THR A 223 19.35 -10.11 7.28
N GLN A 224 18.77 -10.95 6.42
CA GLN A 224 18.95 -12.41 6.50
C GLN A 224 20.42 -12.82 6.36
N ARG A 225 21.17 -12.20 5.44
CA ARG A 225 22.62 -12.45 5.29
C ARG A 225 23.42 -12.02 6.53
N ARG A 226 23.02 -10.94 7.21
CA ARG A 226 23.70 -10.42 8.40
C ARG A 226 23.39 -11.22 9.66
N ALA A 227 22.13 -11.60 9.84
CA ALA A 227 21.65 -12.19 11.09
C ALA A 227 21.99 -13.69 11.23
N LYS A 228 22.29 -14.43 10.15
CA LYS A 228 22.35 -15.92 10.14
C LYS A 228 21.12 -16.60 10.77
N GLU A 229 20.05 -15.85 11.02
CA GLU A 229 18.84 -16.32 11.66
C GLU A 229 17.92 -17.03 10.65
N SER A 230 17.18 -18.03 11.14
CA SER A 230 16.21 -18.82 10.38
C SER A 230 14.91 -18.07 10.04
N TRP A 231 14.71 -16.87 10.59
CA TRP A 231 13.46 -16.14 10.46
C TRP A 231 13.39 -15.37 9.14
N THR A 232 12.24 -15.41 8.48
CA THR A 232 11.96 -14.63 7.28
C THR A 232 10.79 -13.69 7.55
N GLN A 233 11.00 -12.40 7.28
CA GLN A 233 9.96 -11.39 7.40
C GLN A 233 8.98 -11.54 6.23
N SER A 234 7.67 -11.56 6.52
CA SER A 234 6.65 -11.37 5.48
C SER A 234 6.50 -9.88 5.19
N ILE A 235 6.65 -9.52 3.93
CA ILE A 235 6.51 -8.18 3.34
C ILE A 235 5.06 -7.94 2.89
N ALA A 236 4.38 -8.99 2.41
CA ALA A 236 3.02 -8.91 1.86
C ALA A 236 1.94 -8.94 2.94
N TYR A 237 2.17 -9.64 4.05
CA TYR A 237 1.22 -9.69 5.16
C TYR A 237 1.42 -8.51 6.12
N ARG A 238 0.34 -7.77 6.39
CA ARG A 238 0.31 -6.74 7.45
C ARG A 238 -0.61 -7.18 8.57
N CYS A 239 -0.06 -7.26 9.77
CA CYS A 239 -0.84 -7.49 10.97
C CYS A 239 -1.56 -6.21 11.41
N ARG A 240 -2.77 -6.36 11.98
CA ARG A 240 -3.44 -5.25 12.65
C ARG A 240 -2.79 -5.01 14.00
N VAL A 241 -2.37 -3.79 14.24
CA VAL A 241 -1.77 -3.37 15.51
C VAL A 241 -2.73 -2.48 16.29
N ARG A 242 -2.58 -2.46 17.62
CA ARG A 242 -3.31 -1.58 18.53
C ARG A 242 -2.34 -0.98 19.55
N LEU A 243 -2.63 0.23 19.98
CA LEU A 243 -1.92 0.87 21.08
C LEU A 243 -2.54 0.40 22.40
N VAL A 244 -1.73 -0.22 23.26
CA VAL A 244 -2.13 -0.68 24.60
C VAL A 244 -1.39 0.15 25.63
N VAL A 245 -2.08 0.50 26.71
CA VAL A 245 -1.49 1.24 27.84
C VAL A 245 -0.54 0.31 28.59
N VAL A 246 0.70 0.76 28.77
CA VAL A 246 1.68 0.09 29.65
C VAL A 246 1.45 0.65 31.05
N ALA A 247 0.77 -0.12 31.91
CA ALA A 247 0.60 0.27 33.31
C ALA A 247 1.99 0.30 33.99
N GLY A 248 2.27 1.39 34.72
CA GLY A 248 3.58 1.69 35.28
C GLY A 248 4.05 0.66 36.32
N THR A 249 4.71 -0.41 35.88
CA THR A 249 5.88 -0.91 36.60
C THR A 249 7.02 0.06 36.29
N SER A 250 7.42 0.83 37.29
CA SER A 250 8.57 1.72 37.35
C SER A 250 9.72 1.28 36.42
N PHE A 251 9.72 1.78 35.19
CA PHE A 251 10.87 1.73 34.33
C PHE A 251 11.81 2.81 34.86
N SER A 252 12.82 2.41 35.64
CA SER A 252 13.99 3.26 35.87
C SER A 252 14.58 3.56 34.50
N ILE A 253 14.46 4.81 34.05
CA ILE A 253 15.13 5.32 32.86
C ILE A 253 16.63 5.27 33.15
N SER A 254 17.26 4.14 32.85
CA SER A 254 18.68 4.14 32.51
C SER A 254 18.77 4.65 31.08
N SER A 255 19.14 5.92 30.96
CA SER A 255 19.63 6.49 29.73
C SER A 255 20.91 5.75 29.30
N SER A 256 20.78 4.64 28.57
CA SER A 256 21.90 4.06 27.84
C SER A 256 21.80 4.47 26.38
N SER A 257 22.57 5.50 26.10
CA SER A 257 23.22 5.83 24.84
C SER A 257 23.33 4.67 23.86
N TYR A 258 23.13 4.97 22.58
CA TYR A 258 23.64 4.18 21.46
C TYR A 258 25.06 3.68 21.76
N SER A 259 25.22 2.36 21.96
CA SER A 259 26.52 1.71 21.86
C SER A 259 26.34 0.42 21.10
N ALA A 260 27.12 0.30 20.02
CA ALA A 260 27.18 -0.84 19.15
C ALA A 260 27.54 -2.10 19.96
N ALA A 261 26.66 -3.10 19.92
CA ALA A 261 26.95 -4.41 20.51
C ALA A 261 27.92 -5.17 19.59
N THR A 262 29.20 -5.15 19.97
CA THR A 262 30.17 -6.21 19.69
C THR A 262 29.87 -7.43 20.57
N PRO A 263 29.93 -8.67 20.04
CA PRO A 263 29.80 -9.87 20.85
C PRO A 263 31.19 -10.38 21.25
N ASP A 264 31.42 -10.53 22.56
CA ASP A 264 32.20 -11.57 23.23
C ASP A 264 32.25 -11.17 24.71
N THR A 265 32.00 -12.03 25.70
CA THR A 265 32.88 -13.15 26.05
C THR A 265 32.18 -14.06 27.08
N ARG A 266 32.53 -15.35 26.99
CA ARG A 266 32.29 -16.46 27.93
C ARG A 266 32.25 -16.07 29.41
N VAL A 267 31.28 -16.62 30.15
CA VAL A 267 31.42 -16.88 31.59
C VAL A 267 31.13 -18.35 31.86
N LEU A 268 32.16 -19.02 32.35
CA LEU A 268 32.16 -20.38 32.87
C LEU A 268 31.66 -20.35 34.33
N SER A 269 30.78 -21.28 34.66
CA SER A 269 30.39 -21.85 35.97
C SER A 269 30.90 -21.21 37.27
N THR A 270 29.98 -21.05 38.24
CA THR A 270 30.08 -21.72 39.55
C THR A 270 28.70 -21.78 40.22
N ALA A 271 28.49 -22.87 40.95
CA ALA A 271 27.21 -23.34 41.47
C ALA A 271 26.67 -22.54 42.67
N SER A 272 25.34 -22.47 42.79
CA SER A 272 24.61 -22.51 44.07
C SER A 272 23.14 -22.87 43.82
N ALA A 273 22.62 -23.73 44.68
CA ALA A 273 21.39 -24.50 44.52
C ALA A 273 20.09 -23.74 44.90
N ALA A 274 18.97 -24.36 44.48
CA ALA A 274 17.57 -24.12 44.83
C ALA A 274 16.96 -22.80 44.30
N THR A 275 15.87 -22.78 43.53
CA THR A 275 14.61 -23.48 43.75
C THR A 275 13.86 -23.54 42.42
N ALA A 276 13.26 -24.69 42.12
CA ALA A 276 12.50 -24.96 40.92
C ALA A 276 11.18 -24.17 40.86
N THR A 277 10.99 -23.43 39.77
CA THR A 277 9.70 -23.19 39.14
C THR A 277 9.94 -23.19 37.63
N ASP A 278 9.51 -24.28 36.98
CA ASP A 278 9.53 -24.50 35.55
C ASP A 278 8.82 -23.38 34.80
N ASP A 279 9.53 -22.73 33.88
CA ASP A 279 8.95 -21.89 32.83
C ASP A 279 9.54 -22.41 31.51
N PRO A 280 8.77 -23.14 30.66
CA PRO A 280 9.33 -23.73 29.46
C PRO A 280 9.48 -22.64 28.40
N ASP A 281 10.73 -22.47 27.99
CA ASP A 281 11.18 -21.74 26.81
C ASP A 281 10.43 -22.24 25.55
N VAL A 282 9.36 -21.55 25.18
CA VAL A 282 8.52 -21.84 24.00
C VAL A 282 9.28 -21.45 22.73
N THR A 283 10.15 -22.35 22.29
CA THR A 283 10.58 -22.41 20.89
C THR A 283 9.40 -22.90 20.05
N GLY A 284 8.62 -21.94 19.53
CA GLY A 284 7.32 -22.16 18.89
C GLY A 284 7.37 -23.06 17.65
N VAL A 285 7.22 -24.36 17.85
CA VAL A 285 6.66 -25.32 16.90
C VAL A 285 5.66 -26.18 17.68
N GLU A 286 4.45 -25.67 17.90
CA GLU A 286 3.38 -26.50 18.47
C GLU A 286 3.05 -27.64 17.51
N HIS A 287 3.31 -28.87 17.94
CA HIS A 287 2.90 -30.10 17.26
C HIS A 287 1.46 -30.41 17.63
N VAL A 288 0.51 -29.75 16.97
CA VAL A 288 -0.88 -30.22 16.94
C VAL A 288 -0.97 -31.26 15.82
N ASP A 289 -1.25 -32.51 16.15
CA ASP A 289 -1.39 -33.66 15.22
C ASP A 289 -0.17 -34.00 14.35
N GLY A 290 1.05 -33.82 14.85
CA GLY A 290 2.28 -34.21 14.14
C GLY A 290 2.62 -33.38 12.90
N LYS A 291 1.96 -32.24 12.70
CA LYS A 291 2.26 -31.28 11.63
C LYS A 291 3.01 -30.08 12.21
N ALA A 292 4.21 -29.81 11.68
CA ALA A 292 4.98 -28.62 12.04
C ALA A 292 4.33 -27.37 11.43
N LEU A 293 3.49 -26.68 12.20
CA LEU A 293 2.87 -25.41 11.80
C LEU A 293 3.86 -24.25 11.94
N LEU A 294 3.99 -23.45 10.88
CA LEU A 294 4.71 -22.19 10.96
C LEU A 294 3.81 -21.14 11.60
N HIS A 295 4.31 -20.55 12.69
CA HIS A 295 3.66 -19.45 13.36
C HIS A 295 4.30 -18.13 12.93
N MET A 296 3.47 -17.19 12.46
CA MET A 296 3.93 -15.82 12.29
C MET A 296 4.09 -15.17 13.66
N ARG A 297 5.23 -14.50 13.89
CA ARG A 297 5.49 -13.73 15.11
C ARG A 297 5.57 -12.25 14.77
N TYR A 298 4.92 -11.42 15.57
CA TYR A 298 5.09 -9.98 15.50
C TYR A 298 6.47 -9.63 16.07
N MET A 299 7.29 -8.95 15.27
CA MET A 299 8.55 -8.39 15.75
C MET A 299 8.23 -7.15 16.58
N ARG A 300 8.33 -7.29 17.90
CA ARG A 300 7.98 -6.24 18.86
C ARG A 300 8.82 -4.99 18.59
N SER A 301 8.18 -3.87 18.29
CA SER A 301 8.86 -2.58 18.28
C SER A 301 9.10 -2.18 19.74
N THR A 302 10.35 -2.00 20.15
CA THR A 302 10.74 -1.55 21.50
C THR A 302 10.33 -0.10 21.82
N ALA A 303 9.51 0.50 20.97
CA ALA A 303 9.14 1.90 21.06
C ALA A 303 7.93 2.07 21.97
N VAL A 304 8.16 2.79 23.06
CA VAL A 304 7.12 3.27 23.97
C VAL A 304 6.78 4.70 23.59
N PHE A 305 5.49 4.99 23.48
CA PHE A 305 4.97 6.30 23.08
C PHE A 305 4.36 6.99 24.29
N ASP A 306 4.90 8.15 24.64
CA ASP A 306 4.25 9.04 25.59
C ASP A 306 3.14 9.82 24.88
N SER A 307 1.95 9.78 25.48
CA SER A 307 0.77 10.50 25.03
C SER A 307 0.86 12.02 25.17
N GLU A 308 1.74 12.53 26.04
CA GLU A 308 1.89 13.96 26.28
C GLU A 308 2.77 14.63 25.21
N LEU A 309 3.61 13.85 24.52
CA LEU A 309 4.48 14.31 23.43
C LEU A 309 3.70 14.51 22.13
N THR A 310 2.85 15.53 22.11
CA THR A 310 2.10 15.97 20.94
C THR A 310 2.93 16.87 20.01
N THR A 311 2.46 17.07 18.77
CA THR A 311 3.09 17.95 17.78
C THR A 311 3.09 19.41 18.24
N VAL A 312 2.00 19.88 18.84
CA VAL A 312 1.84 21.25 19.35
C VAL A 312 1.30 21.24 20.78
N PRO A 313 2.17 21.13 21.80
CA PRO A 313 1.76 20.89 23.19
C PRO A 313 0.89 22.00 23.77
N LEU A 314 1.14 23.26 23.41
CA LEU A 314 0.36 24.43 23.86
C LEU A 314 -1.10 24.39 23.39
N LEU A 315 -1.35 23.97 22.15
CA LEU A 315 -2.71 23.84 21.62
C LEU A 315 -3.38 22.55 22.09
N SER A 316 -2.59 21.49 22.33
CA SER A 316 -3.14 20.22 22.77
C SER A 316 -3.81 20.32 24.15
N THR A 317 -3.25 21.09 25.09
CA THR A 317 -3.89 21.33 26.40
C THR A 317 -5.19 22.12 26.27
N TYR A 318 -5.25 23.10 25.37
CA TYR A 318 -6.49 23.82 25.06
C TYR A 318 -7.55 22.91 24.44
N PHE A 319 -7.18 22.03 23.51
CA PHE A 319 -8.12 21.09 22.92
C PHE A 319 -8.52 19.96 23.85
N ALA A 320 -7.68 19.59 24.83
CA ALA A 320 -8.01 18.58 25.82
C ALA A 320 -9.20 18.99 26.71
N THR A 321 -9.43 20.29 26.92
CA THR A 321 -10.58 20.81 27.67
C THR A 321 -11.86 20.93 26.82
N MET A 322 -11.80 20.68 25.50
CA MET A 322 -12.99 20.74 24.63
C MET A 322 -14.09 19.76 25.03
N ARG A 323 -13.76 18.58 25.58
CA ARG A 323 -14.79 17.60 26.00
C ARG A 323 -15.62 18.09 27.17
N GLU A 324 -14.97 18.78 28.10
CA GLU A 324 -15.62 19.29 29.31
C GLU A 324 -16.55 20.45 28.96
N ASN A 325 -16.21 21.21 27.91
CA ASN A 325 -17.07 22.25 27.36
C ASN A 325 -17.98 21.71 26.24
N ARG A 326 -19.21 21.30 26.62
CA ARG A 326 -20.22 20.79 25.68
C ARG A 326 -20.45 21.69 24.46
N VAL A 327 -20.30 23.02 24.61
CA VAL A 327 -20.46 23.97 23.49
C VAL A 327 -19.35 23.80 22.47
N MET A 328 -18.10 23.64 22.90
CA MET A 328 -16.96 23.45 22.00
C MET A 328 -17.01 22.09 21.30
N ALA A 329 -17.41 21.03 22.01
CA ALA A 329 -17.62 19.71 21.42
C ALA A 329 -18.75 19.72 20.38
N LEU A 330 -19.85 20.44 20.64
CA LEU A 330 -20.93 20.63 19.69
C LEU A 330 -20.45 21.42 18.46
N LEU A 331 -19.75 22.54 18.66
CA LEU A 331 -19.20 23.36 17.57
C LEU A 331 -18.24 22.56 16.67
N HIS A 332 -17.37 21.74 17.28
CA HIS A 332 -16.45 20.86 16.54
C HIS A 332 -17.20 19.75 15.77
N SER A 333 -18.21 19.13 16.38
CA SER A 333 -19.03 18.14 15.68
C SER A 333 -19.81 18.77 14.51
N CYS A 334 -20.38 19.96 14.74
CA CYS A 334 -21.10 20.72 13.72
C CYS A 334 -20.16 21.15 12.58
N SER A 335 -18.95 21.62 12.87
CA SER A 335 -17.99 21.99 11.82
C SER A 335 -17.59 20.79 10.96
N GLY A 336 -17.50 19.60 11.54
CA GLY A 336 -17.30 18.35 10.80
C GLY A 336 -18.43 18.05 9.82
N VAL A 337 -19.68 18.04 10.29
CA VAL A 337 -20.85 17.75 9.44
C VAL A 337 -21.07 18.82 8.38
N VAL A 338 -21.02 20.09 8.77
CA VAL A 338 -21.20 21.23 7.85
C VAL A 338 -20.07 21.26 6.83
N GLY A 339 -18.82 21.11 7.26
CA GLY A 339 -17.68 21.08 6.35
C GLY A 339 -17.76 19.93 5.36
N LEU A 340 -18.17 18.74 5.81
CA LEU A 340 -18.35 17.59 4.94
C LEU A 340 -19.43 17.84 3.86
N LEU A 341 -20.57 18.42 4.23
CA LEU A 341 -21.65 18.75 3.29
C LEU A 341 -21.31 19.93 2.35
N LEU A 342 -20.50 20.88 2.81
CA LEU A 342 -20.12 22.04 2.02
C LEU A 342 -19.17 21.69 0.86
N ILE A 343 -18.39 20.61 0.95
CA ILE A 343 -17.50 20.19 -0.15
C ILE A 343 -18.29 19.92 -1.44
N PRO A 344 -19.25 18.97 -1.51
CA PRO A 344 -20.01 18.74 -2.74
C PRO A 344 -20.88 19.94 -3.13
N ALA A 345 -21.41 20.69 -2.16
CA ALA A 345 -22.14 21.93 -2.45
C ALA A 345 -21.24 22.95 -3.17
N SER A 346 -19.97 23.05 -2.78
CA SER A 346 -19.02 23.98 -3.38
C SER A 346 -18.77 23.69 -4.87
N PHE A 347 -18.68 22.42 -5.26
CA PHE A 347 -18.55 22.03 -6.66
C PHE A 347 -19.86 22.25 -7.45
N ASN A 348 -21.01 21.89 -6.87
CA ASN A 348 -22.31 22.06 -7.54
C ASN A 348 -22.67 23.54 -7.77
N VAL A 349 -22.46 24.40 -6.77
CA VAL A 349 -22.77 25.84 -6.87
C VAL A 349 -21.90 26.53 -7.91
N HIS A 350 -20.65 26.10 -8.06
CA HIS A 350 -19.77 26.59 -9.12
C HIS A 350 -20.32 26.22 -10.51
N VAL A 351 -20.75 24.98 -10.71
CA VAL A 351 -21.36 24.51 -11.97
C VAL A 351 -22.65 25.29 -12.30
N MET A 352 -23.44 25.64 -11.30
CA MET A 352 -24.72 26.36 -11.49
C MET A 352 -24.56 27.88 -11.73
N GLY A 353 -23.35 28.44 -11.71
CA GLY A 353 -23.09 29.84 -12.06
C GLY A 353 -23.43 30.89 -10.99
N TYR A 354 -23.72 30.50 -9.75
CA TYR A 354 -24.06 31.45 -8.68
C TYR A 354 -22.82 32.03 -7.99
N HIS A 355 -22.13 32.99 -8.63
CA HIS A 355 -20.81 33.48 -8.19
C HIS A 355 -20.74 34.04 -6.75
N ALA A 356 -21.74 34.81 -6.29
CA ALA A 356 -21.71 35.41 -4.95
C ALA A 356 -21.90 34.35 -3.85
N PHE A 357 -22.83 33.41 -4.05
CA PHE A 357 -23.08 32.31 -3.13
C PHE A 357 -21.92 31.30 -3.14
N ALA A 358 -21.33 31.02 -4.31
CA ALA A 358 -20.15 30.16 -4.45
C ALA A 358 -18.99 30.62 -3.55
N ARG A 359 -18.70 31.93 -3.53
CA ARG A 359 -17.64 32.51 -2.69
C ARG A 359 -17.80 32.16 -1.22
N PHE A 360 -19.02 32.34 -0.70
CA PHE A 360 -19.30 32.01 0.69
C PHE A 360 -19.15 30.51 0.95
N VAL A 361 -19.68 29.66 0.07
CA VAL A 361 -19.64 28.20 0.22
C VAL A 361 -18.20 27.65 0.19
N HIS A 362 -17.35 28.10 -0.74
CA HIS A 362 -15.95 27.64 -0.82
C HIS A 362 -15.12 28.04 0.41
N ILE A 363 -15.26 29.29 0.87
CA ILE A 363 -14.53 29.77 2.06
C ILE A 363 -15.06 29.05 3.31
N ALA A 364 -16.38 28.88 3.43
CA ALA A 364 -16.99 28.14 4.52
C ALA A 364 -16.52 26.67 4.54
N ALA A 365 -16.41 26.01 3.37
CA ALA A 365 -15.92 24.64 3.28
C ALA A 365 -14.47 24.51 3.78
N LEU A 366 -13.58 25.42 3.35
CA LEU A 366 -12.18 25.41 3.76
C LEU A 366 -12.00 25.73 5.24
N THR A 367 -12.68 26.76 5.73
CA THR A 367 -12.59 27.18 7.14
C THR A 367 -13.12 26.10 8.09
N THR A 368 -14.24 25.46 7.75
CA THR A 368 -14.79 24.34 8.56
C THR A 368 -13.89 23.11 8.51
N ALA A 369 -13.30 22.77 7.36
CA ALA A 369 -12.33 21.67 7.25
C ALA A 369 -11.09 21.92 8.14
N LEU A 370 -10.53 23.13 8.11
CA LEU A 370 -9.40 23.53 8.95
C LEU A 370 -9.76 23.55 10.44
N ALA A 371 -10.92 24.10 10.79
CA ALA A 371 -11.40 24.14 12.18
C ALA A 371 -11.63 22.74 12.75
N PHE A 372 -12.06 21.79 11.92
CA PHE A 372 -12.30 20.42 12.31
C PHE A 372 -11.01 19.60 12.45
N TRP A 373 -10.11 19.66 11.47
CA TRP A 373 -8.89 18.85 11.43
C TRP A 373 -7.71 19.47 12.18
N GLY A 374 -7.66 20.79 12.34
CA GLY A 374 -6.62 21.50 13.09
C GLY A 374 -6.35 20.92 14.48
N PRO A 375 -7.38 20.67 15.31
CA PRO A 375 -7.22 20.02 16.62
C PRO A 375 -6.53 18.64 16.53
N PHE A 376 -6.89 17.81 15.54
CA PHE A 376 -6.29 16.49 15.37
C PHE A 376 -4.81 16.58 14.99
N PHE A 377 -4.43 17.49 14.09
CA PHE A 377 -3.03 17.71 13.74
C PHE A 377 -2.20 18.20 14.93
N CYS A 378 -2.76 19.09 15.76
CA CYS A 378 -2.09 19.63 16.94
C CYS A 378 -1.94 18.59 18.06
N CYS A 379 -2.88 17.65 18.15
CA CYS A 379 -2.89 16.62 19.19
C CYS A 379 -2.31 15.26 18.72
N GLY A 380 -1.81 15.18 17.49
CA GLY A 380 -1.11 14.00 16.99
C GLY A 380 0.19 13.76 17.77
N GLN A 381 0.53 12.50 18.03
CA GLN A 381 1.74 12.15 18.77
C GLN A 381 2.97 12.29 17.87
N ARG A 382 3.99 13.02 18.33
CA ARG A 382 5.11 13.47 17.49
C ARG A 382 5.90 12.33 16.86
N GLN A 383 6.16 11.25 17.60
CA GLN A 383 6.92 10.10 17.11
C GLN A 383 6.12 9.23 16.14
N LEU A 384 4.81 9.04 16.37
CA LEU A 384 3.90 8.35 15.46
C LEU A 384 3.76 9.13 14.16
N THR A 385 3.61 10.46 14.25
CA THR A 385 3.61 11.35 13.08
C THR A 385 4.94 11.24 12.33
N ALA A 386 6.08 11.34 13.01
CA ALA A 386 7.39 11.17 12.37
C ALA A 386 7.52 9.81 11.67
N ARG A 387 7.12 8.72 12.35
CA ARG A 387 7.12 7.37 11.78
C ARG A 387 6.21 7.25 10.57
N LEU A 388 5.02 7.85 10.63
CA LEU A 388 4.07 7.88 9.54
C LEU A 388 4.67 8.61 8.32
N TRP A 389 5.26 9.79 8.52
CA TRP A 389 5.91 10.54 7.44
C TRP A 389 7.16 9.87 6.87
N THR A 390 7.87 9.06 7.66
CA THR A 390 8.96 8.22 7.15
C THR A 390 8.49 6.92 6.51
N SER A 391 7.21 6.56 6.66
CA SER A 391 6.66 5.37 6.05
C SER A 391 6.46 5.60 4.56
N PHE A 392 7.12 4.75 3.76
CA PHE A 392 6.96 4.75 2.31
C PHE A 392 5.49 4.73 1.88
N ASP A 393 4.65 3.99 2.59
CA ASP A 393 3.27 3.71 2.19
C ASP A 393 2.40 4.95 2.35
N PHE A 394 2.65 5.68 3.43
CA PHE A 394 2.03 6.97 3.67
C PHE A 394 2.55 8.00 2.69
N LEU A 395 3.87 8.11 2.49
CA LEU A 395 4.44 9.07 1.55
C LEU A 395 3.94 8.84 0.13
N PHE A 396 3.85 7.58 -0.30
CA PHE A 396 3.31 7.21 -1.60
C PHE A 396 1.84 7.61 -1.75
N ALA A 397 0.99 7.22 -0.80
CA ALA A 397 -0.43 7.59 -0.83
C ALA A 397 -0.62 9.12 -0.75
N TYR A 398 0.19 9.80 0.07
CA TYR A 398 0.18 11.25 0.20
C TYR A 398 0.61 11.95 -1.09
N MET A 399 1.67 11.48 -1.76
CA MET A 399 2.11 12.02 -3.04
C MET A 399 1.07 11.80 -4.14
N GLN A 400 0.45 10.61 -4.21
CA GLN A 400 -0.67 10.38 -5.13
C GLN A 400 -1.84 11.33 -4.86
N MET A 401 -2.18 11.52 -3.58
CA MET A 401 -3.22 12.45 -3.16
C MET A 401 -2.87 13.90 -3.54
N VAL A 402 -1.65 14.37 -3.26
CA VAL A 402 -1.19 15.72 -3.65
C VAL A 402 -1.25 15.88 -5.16
N SER A 403 -0.70 14.96 -5.93
CA SER A 403 -0.72 15.00 -7.40
C SER A 403 -2.15 15.06 -7.95
N ALA A 404 -3.08 14.27 -7.39
CA ALA A 404 -4.49 14.31 -7.80
C ALA A 404 -5.15 15.68 -7.53
N HIS A 405 -4.86 16.30 -6.38
CA HIS A 405 -5.42 17.62 -6.06
C HIS A 405 -4.75 18.74 -6.88
N VAL A 406 -3.45 18.65 -7.17
CA VAL A 406 -2.74 19.57 -8.07
C VAL A 406 -3.31 19.47 -9.48
N ALA A 407 -3.53 18.26 -10.00
CA ALA A 407 -4.18 18.06 -11.30
C ALA A 407 -5.60 18.63 -11.32
N LEU A 408 -6.36 18.48 -10.23
CA LEU A 408 -7.69 19.07 -10.12
C LEU A 408 -7.65 20.61 -10.10
N CYS A 409 -6.69 21.21 -9.38
CA CYS A 409 -6.46 22.66 -9.42
C CYS A 409 -6.11 23.14 -10.83
N ASP A 410 -5.30 22.38 -11.56
CA ASP A 410 -4.91 22.68 -12.94
C ASP A 410 -6.11 22.59 -13.91
N MET A 411 -6.94 21.56 -13.77
CA MET A 411 -8.22 21.43 -14.51
C MET A 411 -9.16 22.61 -14.24
N LEU A 412 -9.11 23.19 -13.03
CA LEU A 412 -9.88 24.36 -12.62
C LEU A 412 -9.15 25.68 -12.93
N SER A 413 -8.12 25.65 -13.78
CA SER A 413 -7.33 26.81 -14.22
C SER A 413 -6.74 27.63 -13.06
N TRP A 414 -6.52 26.99 -11.91
CA TRP A 414 -6.06 27.62 -10.68
C TRP A 414 -6.94 28.77 -10.18
N ASP A 415 -8.22 28.78 -10.55
CA ASP A 415 -9.17 29.77 -10.03
C ASP A 415 -9.29 29.63 -8.51
N TRP A 416 -8.95 30.71 -7.78
CA TRP A 416 -8.82 30.66 -6.32
C TRP A 416 -10.09 30.15 -5.61
N LEU A 417 -11.27 30.38 -6.21
CA LEU A 417 -12.57 29.99 -5.69
C LEU A 417 -12.77 28.46 -5.66
N PRO A 418 -12.83 27.75 -6.80
CA PRO A 418 -12.84 26.28 -6.82
C PRO A 418 -11.66 25.66 -6.08
N VAL A 419 -10.46 26.26 -6.17
CA VAL A 419 -9.27 25.78 -5.48
C VAL A 419 -9.48 25.72 -3.96
N CYS A 420 -10.22 26.65 -3.34
CA CYS A 420 -10.58 26.54 -1.93
C CYS A 420 -11.41 25.28 -1.61
N GLY A 421 -12.31 24.87 -2.51
CA GLY A 421 -13.07 23.61 -2.39
C GLY A 421 -12.17 22.38 -2.52
N VAL A 422 -11.22 22.40 -3.47
CA VAL A 422 -10.20 21.35 -3.64
C VAL A 422 -9.33 21.24 -2.40
N LEU A 423 -8.86 22.36 -1.84
CA LEU A 423 -8.07 22.39 -0.61
C LEU A 423 -8.86 21.88 0.60
N ALA A 424 -10.15 22.19 0.69
CA ALA A 424 -11.00 21.63 1.74
C ALA A 424 -11.02 20.10 1.65
N SER A 425 -11.28 19.54 0.45
CA SER A 425 -11.22 18.09 0.20
C SER A 425 -9.85 17.50 0.55
N PHE A 426 -8.76 18.20 0.19
CA PHE A 426 -7.40 17.78 0.52
C PHE A 426 -7.20 17.66 2.03
N PHE A 427 -7.64 18.64 2.82
CA PHE A 427 -7.53 18.59 4.29
C PHE A 427 -8.34 17.44 4.89
N TRP A 428 -9.52 17.14 4.32
CA TRP A 428 -10.31 15.98 4.75
C TRP A 428 -9.57 14.66 4.53
N MET A 429 -9.00 14.46 3.34
CA MET A 429 -8.25 13.26 3.01
C MET A 429 -6.94 13.17 3.82
N GLN A 430 -6.25 14.29 4.02
CA GLN A 430 -5.05 14.34 4.86
C GLN A 430 -5.37 14.00 6.32
N GLY A 431 -6.50 14.50 6.83
CA GLY A 431 -6.99 14.17 8.16
C GLY A 431 -7.26 12.68 8.33
N VAL A 432 -7.93 12.08 7.35
CA VAL A 432 -8.18 10.62 7.29
C VAL A 432 -6.86 9.83 7.34
N LEU A 433 -5.88 10.20 6.51
CA LEU A 433 -4.58 9.51 6.43
C LEU A 433 -3.73 9.67 7.69
N THR A 434 -3.88 10.78 8.41
CA THR A 434 -3.08 11.08 9.61
C THR A 434 -3.80 10.75 10.92
N MET A 435 -5.05 10.29 10.87
CA MET A 435 -5.86 9.99 12.05
C MET A 435 -5.16 9.00 12.99
N ASP A 436 -4.39 8.04 12.46
CA ASP A 436 -3.63 7.02 13.22
C ASP A 436 -2.47 7.57 14.04
N THR A 437 -2.12 8.83 13.87
CA THR A 437 -1.15 9.51 14.73
C THR A 437 -1.74 9.97 16.06
N VAL A 438 -3.06 10.02 16.18
CA VAL A 438 -3.76 10.53 17.37
C VAL A 438 -3.98 9.39 18.37
N PRO A 439 -3.43 9.48 19.61
CA PRO A 439 -3.57 8.43 20.62
C PRO A 439 -5.04 8.14 20.99
N PRO A 440 -5.38 6.93 21.45
CA PRO A 440 -6.74 6.56 21.83
C PRO A 440 -7.37 7.51 22.87
N ILE A 441 -6.63 7.87 23.93
CA ILE A 441 -7.12 8.80 24.95
C ILE A 441 -7.45 10.19 24.37
N THR A 442 -6.63 10.65 23.43
CA THR A 442 -6.84 11.93 22.75
C THR A 442 -8.05 11.87 21.82
N ARG A 443 -8.24 10.77 21.09
CA ARG A 443 -9.44 10.53 20.27
C ARG A 443 -10.69 10.55 21.13
N GLU A 444 -10.67 9.90 22.29
CA GLU A 444 -11.80 9.87 23.22
C GLU A 444 -12.09 11.25 23.81
N ARG A 445 -11.06 12.06 24.08
CA ARG A 445 -11.21 13.47 24.50
C ARG A 445 -11.81 14.31 23.39
N LEU A 446 -11.42 14.11 22.14
CA LEU A 446 -12.02 14.80 20.99
C LEU A 446 -13.41 14.25 20.61
N GLY A 447 -13.96 13.28 21.36
CA GLY A 447 -15.26 12.68 21.10
C GLY A 447 -15.31 11.84 19.81
N TRP A 448 -14.15 11.50 19.26
CA TRP A 448 -14.06 10.84 17.96
C TRP A 448 -14.37 9.35 18.04
N ARG A 449 -15.15 8.87 17.07
CA ARG A 449 -15.41 7.45 16.84
C ARG A 449 -14.95 7.07 15.43
N ALA A 450 -14.36 5.88 15.29
CA ALA A 450 -13.86 5.39 14.00
C ALA A 450 -14.93 5.37 12.90
N TRP A 451 -16.21 5.19 13.26
CA TRP A 451 -17.33 5.24 12.32
C TRP A 451 -17.53 6.60 11.64
N PHE A 452 -17.03 7.70 12.20
CA PHE A 452 -17.08 9.02 11.54
C PHE A 452 -16.23 9.08 10.26
N LEU A 453 -15.27 8.17 10.10
CA LEU A 453 -14.45 8.08 8.89
C LEU A 453 -15.24 7.57 7.68
N VAL A 454 -16.23 6.70 7.92
CA VAL A 454 -17.01 6.05 6.86
C VAL A 454 -17.76 7.07 5.99
N PRO A 455 -18.60 7.98 6.53
CA PRO A 455 -19.31 8.95 5.72
C PRO A 455 -18.37 9.92 4.99
N VAL A 456 -17.21 10.26 5.59
CA VAL A 456 -16.19 11.08 4.94
C VAL A 456 -15.65 10.38 3.70
N LEU A 457 -15.21 9.13 3.85
CA LEU A 457 -14.69 8.33 2.75
C LEU A 457 -15.74 8.10 1.66
N VAL A 458 -16.98 7.77 2.04
CA VAL A 458 -18.08 7.59 1.09
C VAL A 458 -18.36 8.89 0.34
N LEU A 459 -18.42 10.04 1.02
CA LEU A 459 -18.68 11.31 0.35
C LEU A 459 -17.52 11.73 -0.55
N CYS A 460 -16.27 11.54 -0.14
CA CYS A 460 -15.11 11.78 -0.99
C CYS A 460 -15.15 10.91 -2.25
N MET A 461 -15.54 9.64 -2.13
CA MET A 461 -15.72 8.74 -3.28
C MET A 461 -16.86 9.20 -4.19
N VAL A 462 -18.03 9.52 -3.63
CA VAL A 462 -19.17 10.06 -4.38
C VAL A 462 -18.77 11.36 -5.09
N LEU A 463 -18.06 12.26 -4.41
CA LEU A 463 -17.59 13.50 -4.98
C LEU A 463 -16.62 13.26 -6.15
N GLN A 464 -15.66 12.34 -5.99
CA GLN A 464 -14.75 11.97 -7.07
C GLN A 464 -15.53 11.42 -8.26
N VAL A 465 -16.52 10.55 -8.03
CA VAL A 465 -17.39 10.03 -9.10
C VAL A 465 -18.19 11.15 -9.77
N LEU A 466 -18.75 12.09 -8.99
CA LEU A 466 -19.52 13.22 -9.52
C LEU A 466 -18.63 14.19 -10.31
N ILE A 467 -17.42 14.48 -9.84
CA ILE A 467 -16.45 15.31 -10.58
C ILE A 467 -16.06 14.62 -11.89
N CYS A 468 -15.78 13.32 -11.86
CA CYS A 468 -15.51 12.52 -13.06
C CYS A 468 -16.72 12.48 -14.00
N GLY A 469 -17.94 12.35 -13.47
CA GLY A 469 -19.18 12.35 -14.24
C GLY A 469 -19.46 13.71 -14.89
N ALA A 470 -19.35 14.80 -14.14
CA ALA A 470 -19.50 16.16 -14.66
C ALA A 470 -18.45 16.48 -15.74
N ALA A 471 -17.22 16.00 -15.54
CA ALA A 471 -16.16 16.10 -16.54
C ALA A 471 -16.48 15.32 -17.84
N LEU A 472 -17.25 14.22 -17.76
CA LEU A 472 -17.73 13.47 -18.92
C LEU A 472 -18.93 14.17 -19.59
N GLU A 473 -19.85 14.77 -18.82
CA GLU A 473 -21.00 15.48 -19.38
C GLU A 473 -20.60 16.77 -20.12
N TRP A 474 -19.54 17.45 -19.69
CA TRP A 474 -18.99 18.63 -20.37
C TRP A 474 -18.46 18.36 -21.80
N THR A 475 -18.45 17.10 -22.24
CA THR A 475 -18.02 16.69 -23.58
C THR A 475 -19.13 16.74 -24.63
N HIS A 476 -20.39 16.84 -24.21
CA HIS A 476 -21.58 17.02 -25.03
C HIS A 476 -22.09 18.46 -24.92
#